data_AF-A0AB39UUP5-F1
#
_entry.id   AF-A0AB39UUP5-F1
#
_cell.length_a   1.000
_cell.length_b   1.000
_cell.length_c   1.000
_cell.angle_alpha   90.00
_cell.angle_beta   90.00
_cell.angle_gamma   90.00
#
_symmetry.space_group_name_H-M   'P 1'
#
loop_
_entity.id
_entity.type
_entity.pdbx_description
1 polymer ?
#
loop_
_entity_poly.entity_id
_entity_poly.type
_entity_poly.pdbx_seq_one_letter_code
_entity_poly.pdbx_strand_id
1 'polypeptide(L)'
;MSGNAAEWVLDWYDPDYYAHSPENNPKGPSDGMKKILRGGSYLASPSGSNVFVREEQNFGSWQQDFPGTGFRCAISSPERIAN
;
A
#
# COMPACT_ATOMS: atom_id res chain seq x y z
N MET A 1 8.25 -2.50 7.29
CA MET A 1 7.70 -3.87 7.37
C MET A 1 8.03 -4.55 6.07
N SER A 2 8.39 -5.84 6.10
CA SER A 2 8.95 -6.56 4.95
C SER A 2 8.57 -8.04 5.05
N GLY A 3 7.97 -8.58 3.99
CA GLY A 3 7.58 -9.99 3.88
C GLY A 3 6.31 -10.36 4.65
N ASN A 4 6.09 -11.67 4.76
CA ASN A 4 4.85 -12.30 5.23
C ASN A 4 3.66 -12.00 4.32
N ALA A 5 3.14 -10.78 4.30
CA ALA A 5 2.02 -10.38 3.45
C ALA A 5 2.26 -9.03 2.79
N ALA A 6 1.89 -8.92 1.51
CA ALA A 6 1.73 -7.65 0.84
C ALA A 6 0.46 -6.98 1.38
N GLU A 7 0.58 -5.76 1.89
CA GLU A 7 -0.50 -5.12 2.64
C GLU A 7 -1.16 -4.01 1.83
N TRP A 8 -2.48 -4.07 1.70
CA TRP A 8 -3.27 -3.03 1.06
C TRP A 8 -3.11 -1.69 1.77
N VAL A 9 -2.99 -0.62 0.99
CA VAL A 9 -3.10 0.76 1.47
C VAL A 9 -4.25 1.50 0.78
N LEU A 10 -4.69 2.60 1.39
CA LEU A 10 -5.83 3.37 0.90
C LEU A 10 -5.56 4.04 -0.45
N ASP A 11 -4.30 4.37 -0.72
CA ASP A 11 -3.87 5.16 -1.87
C ASP A 11 -4.16 4.45 -3.20
N TRP A 12 -4.60 5.23 -4.19
CA TRP A 12 -4.60 4.82 -5.59
C TRP A 12 -3.18 4.89 -6.16
N TYR A 13 -2.86 3.98 -7.08
CA TYR A 13 -1.61 4.01 -7.80
C TYR A 13 -1.63 5.08 -8.90
N ASP A 14 -0.62 5.93 -8.87
CA ASP A 14 -0.27 6.87 -9.92
C ASP A 14 1.27 6.89 -10.02
N PRO A 15 1.84 6.65 -11.22
CA PRO A 15 3.29 6.62 -11.42
C PRO A 15 3.96 7.97 -11.17
N ASP A 16 3.26 9.09 -11.42
CA ASP A 16 3.81 10.44 -11.34
C ASP A 16 3.54 11.11 -9.98
N TYR A 17 2.75 10.46 -9.10
CA TYR A 17 2.27 11.04 -7.84
C TYR A 17 3.36 11.69 -6.98
N TYR A 18 4.55 11.11 -6.95
CA TYR A 18 5.65 11.63 -6.12
C TYR A 18 6.19 12.97 -6.64
N ALA A 19 6.05 13.28 -7.93
CA ALA A 19 6.48 14.55 -8.50
C ALA A 19 5.59 15.74 -8.09
N HIS A 20 4.33 15.47 -7.71
CA HIS A 20 3.34 16.49 -7.39
C HIS A 20 2.61 16.24 -6.06
N SER A 21 3.17 15.39 -5.20
CA SER A 21 2.59 15.05 -3.90
C SER A 21 2.66 16.26 -2.97
N PRO A 22 1.61 16.55 -2.17
CA PRO A 22 1.73 17.52 -1.10
C PRO A 22 2.72 17.02 -0.04
N GLU A 23 3.53 17.93 0.51
CA GLU A 23 4.55 17.60 1.52
C GLU A 23 3.92 17.01 2.80
N ASN A 24 2.77 17.52 3.19
CA ASN A 24 2.10 17.17 4.44
C ASN A 24 0.88 16.29 4.20
N ASN A 25 0.86 15.10 4.83
CA ASN A 25 -0.26 14.16 4.84
C ASN A 25 -0.81 13.83 3.43
N PRO A 26 0.04 13.35 2.50
CA PRO A 26 -0.42 12.96 1.17
C PRO A 26 -1.46 11.85 1.25
N LYS A 27 -2.55 12.00 0.50
CA LYS A 27 -3.71 11.09 0.51
C LYS A 27 -3.79 10.18 -0.72
N GLY A 28 -2.76 10.19 -1.56
CA GLY A 28 -2.82 9.61 -2.90
C GLY A 28 -3.67 10.45 -3.86
N PRO A 29 -3.83 9.97 -5.10
CA PRO A 29 -4.84 10.46 -6.04
C PRO A 29 -6.27 10.26 -5.51
N SER A 30 -7.24 11.04 -6.00
CA SER A 30 -8.65 10.92 -5.60
C SER A 30 -9.34 9.67 -6.16
N ASP A 31 -8.93 9.21 -7.34
CA ASP A 31 -9.44 8.04 -8.04
C ASP A 31 -8.31 7.25 -8.72
N GLY A 32 -8.64 6.09 -9.26
CA GLY A 32 -7.70 5.27 -9.99
C GLY A 32 -8.27 3.90 -10.34
N MET A 33 -7.53 3.17 -11.17
CA MET A 33 -7.88 1.80 -11.56
C MET A 33 -7.19 0.74 -10.69
N LYS A 34 -6.08 1.11 -10.05
CA LYS A 34 -5.23 0.20 -9.28
C LYS A 34 -4.97 0.73 -7.89
N LYS A 35 -5.05 -0.14 -6.88
CA LYS A 35 -4.65 0.16 -5.51
C LYS A 35 -3.22 -0.30 -5.26
N ILE A 36 -2.59 0.28 -4.23
CA ILE A 36 -1.21 -0.02 -3.85
C ILE A 36 -1.16 -1.11 -2.77
N LEU A 37 -0.18 -1.99 -2.91
CA LEU A 37 0.29 -2.96 -1.92
C LEU A 37 1.72 -2.63 -1.51
N ARG A 38 2.06 -2.86 -0.24
CA ARG A 38 3.39 -2.57 0.33
C ARG A 38 3.95 -3.76 1.08
N GLY A 39 5.28 -3.82 1.20
CA GLY A 39 5.99 -4.74 2.10
C GLY A 39 6.34 -6.11 1.51
N GLY A 40 5.66 -6.54 0.44
CA GLY A 40 5.88 -7.85 -0.20
C GLY A 40 5.40 -9.04 0.65
N SER A 41 5.24 -10.19 0.02
CA SER A 41 4.69 -11.40 0.66
C SER A 41 5.76 -12.46 0.95
N TYR A 42 5.36 -13.58 1.57
CA TYR A 42 6.23 -14.76 1.73
C TYR A 42 6.71 -15.39 0.41
N LEU A 43 6.12 -15.00 -0.74
CA LEU A 43 6.53 -15.43 -2.08
C LEU A 43 7.39 -14.41 -2.81
N ALA A 44 7.50 -13.19 -2.28
CA ALA A 44 8.28 -12.14 -2.91
C ALA A 44 9.79 -12.34 -2.71
N SER A 45 10.57 -11.98 -3.72
CA SER A 45 12.03 -11.90 -3.60
C SER A 45 12.44 -10.81 -2.60
N PRO A 46 13.70 -10.81 -2.12
CA PRO A 46 14.19 -9.73 -1.26
C PRO A 46 14.00 -8.33 -1.89
N SER A 47 14.15 -8.24 -3.21
CA SER A 47 13.90 -7.00 -3.95
C SER A 47 12.42 -6.63 -4.00
N GLY A 48 11.51 -7.60 -3.97
CA GLY A 48 10.06 -7.35 -3.91
C GLY A 48 9.54 -7.00 -2.51
N SER A 49 10.28 -7.35 -1.45
CA SER A 49 9.88 -7.11 -0.06
C SER A 49 10.60 -5.92 0.59
N ASN A 50 11.23 -5.05 -0.19
CA ASN A 50 11.90 -3.88 0.37
C ASN A 50 10.90 -2.76 0.75
N VAL A 51 11.40 -1.74 1.46
CA VAL A 51 10.56 -0.69 2.05
C VAL A 51 10.04 0.37 1.08
N PHE A 52 10.61 0.45 -0.13
CA PHE A 52 10.28 1.49 -1.11
C PHE A 52 9.41 0.98 -2.26
N VAL A 53 9.38 -0.34 -2.51
CA VAL A 53 8.54 -0.93 -3.55
C VAL A 53 7.07 -0.65 -3.28
N ARG A 54 6.38 -0.32 -4.37
CA ARG A 54 4.92 -0.17 -4.44
C ARG A 54 4.46 -1.17 -5.48
N GLU A 55 3.72 -2.17 -5.07
CA GLU A 55 3.08 -3.12 -5.98
C GLU A 55 1.69 -2.57 -6.33
N GLU A 56 1.32 -2.58 -7.60
CA GLU A 56 0.01 -2.14 -8.04
C GLU A 56 -0.88 -3.30 -8.48
N GLN A 57 -2.14 -3.25 -8.06
CA GLN A 57 -3.11 -4.31 -8.33
C GLN A 57 -4.45 -3.71 -8.74
N ASN A 58 -5.12 -4.31 -9.73
CA ASN A 58 -6.39 -3.78 -10.22
C ASN A 58 -7.45 -3.87 -9.13
N PHE A 59 -8.14 -2.77 -8.89
CA PHE A 59 -9.18 -2.71 -7.86
C PHE A 59 -10.51 -3.24 -8.42
N GLY A 60 -11.22 -4.05 -7.62
CA GLY A 60 -12.52 -4.60 -8.00
C GLY A 60 -12.48 -5.86 -8.86
N SER A 61 -11.31 -6.41 -9.19
CA SER A 61 -11.20 -7.74 -9.81
C SER A 61 -11.03 -8.82 -8.75
N TRP A 62 -12.12 -9.55 -8.45
CA TRP A 62 -12.15 -10.69 -7.51
C TRP A 62 -11.19 -11.84 -7.83
N GLN A 63 -10.56 -11.82 -9.01
CA GLN A 63 -9.62 -12.85 -9.47
C GLN A 63 -8.18 -12.60 -9.00
N GLN A 64 -7.90 -11.49 -8.32
CA GLN A 64 -6.54 -11.13 -7.89
C GLN A 64 -6.33 -11.27 -6.38
N ASP A 65 -7.21 -11.96 -5.66
CA ASP A 65 -6.99 -12.30 -4.25
C ASP A 65 -5.87 -13.33 -4.11
N PHE A 66 -4.65 -12.81 -4.01
CA PHE A 66 -3.44 -13.59 -3.82
C PHE A 66 -3.30 -14.02 -2.35
N PRO A 67 -2.98 -15.28 -2.05
CA PRO A 67 -2.91 -15.80 -0.67
C PRO A 67 -1.77 -15.19 0.17
N GLY A 68 -0.93 -14.34 -0.41
CA GLY A 68 0.06 -13.52 0.29
C GLY A 68 -0.37 -12.06 0.46
N THR A 69 -1.64 -11.72 0.24
CA THR A 69 -2.18 -10.36 0.38
C THR A 69 -2.97 -10.23 1.67
N GLY A 70 -2.75 -9.13 2.40
CA GLY A 70 -3.44 -8.80 3.64
C GLY A 70 -3.63 -7.29 3.79
N PHE A 71 -3.87 -6.86 5.01
CA PHE A 71 -3.93 -5.44 5.36
C PHE A 71 -3.63 -5.25 6.84
N ARG A 72 -3.31 -4.00 7.22
CA ARG A 72 -3.30 -3.57 8.60
C ARG A 72 -4.06 -2.27 8.75
N CYS A 73 -4.74 -2.12 9.87
CA CYS A 73 -5.50 -0.92 10.16
C CYS A 73 -4.58 0.20 10.64
N ALA A 74 -4.95 1.43 10.30
CA ALA A 74 -4.40 2.64 10.88
C ALA A 74 -5.56 3.52 11.36
N ILE A 75 -5.31 4.30 12.41
CA ILE A 75 -6.29 5.24 12.96
C ILE A 75 -5.63 6.61 13.08
N SER A 76 -6.36 7.66 12.67
CA SER A 76 -5.98 9.03 12.97
C SER A 76 -6.46 9.36 14.37
N SER A 77 -5.55 9.69 15.28
CA SER A 77 -5.89 10.09 16.64
C SER A 77 -5.46 11.53 16.88
N PRO A 78 -6.32 12.41 17.41
CA PRO A 78 -5.94 13.76 17.79
C PRO A 78 -4.98 13.77 19.00
N GLU A 79 -4.98 12.70 19.79
CA GLU A 79 -4.13 12.53 20.96
C GLU A 79 -3.21 11.32 20.79
N ARG A 80 -2.09 11.31 21.51
CA ARG A 80 -1.19 10.15 21.51
C ARG A 80 -1.92 8.98 22.16
N ILE A 81 -2.07 7.86 21.43
CA ILE A 81 -2.57 6.62 22.01
C ILE A 81 -1.51 6.12 23.01
N ALA A 82 -1.85 6.13 24.30
CA ALA A 82 -1.00 5.56 25.34
C ALA A 82 -1.00 4.02 25.22
N ASN A 83 0.18 3.43 25.39
CA ASN A 83 0.37 1.98 25.40
C ASN A 83 -0.11 1.36 26.70
#